data_AF-A0A378ZZS1-F1
#
_entry.id   AF-A0A378ZZS1-F1
#
_cell.length_a   1.000
_cell.length_b   1.000
_cell.length_c   1.000
_cell.angle_alpha   90.00
_cell.angle_beta   90.00
_cell.angle_gamma   90.00
#
_symmetry.space_group_name_H-M   'P 1'
#
loop_
_entity.id
_entity.type
_entity.pdbx_description
1 polymer ?
#
loop_
_entity_poly.entity_id
_entity_poly.type
_entity_poly.pdbx_seq_one_letter_code
_entity_poly.pdbx_strand_id
1 'polypeptide(L)'
;MDRQAPNRTGHGLQAALAYGLPLSAAYIATGITRTLWLDAHAGPLPGALMEAAVFLALCLAMLASGWQDRAIRQHPISAGTGMLILFLLLDASIAAGLCGVPLARHFSRFTEAHGLIQFTALIFCALLPSFWHDEM
;
A
#
# COMPACT_ATOMS: atom_id res chain seq x y z
N MET A 1 24.20 -32.49 -13.88
CA MET A 1 23.83 -31.19 -14.45
C MET A 1 22.49 -30.79 -13.83
N ASP A 2 22.51 -30.34 -12.57
CA ASP A 2 21.31 -29.84 -11.90
C ASP A 2 21.14 -28.37 -12.25
N ARG A 3 20.09 -28.08 -13.03
CA ARG A 3 19.61 -26.72 -13.27
C ARG A 3 18.97 -26.24 -11.97
N GLN A 4 19.71 -25.51 -11.14
CA GLN A 4 19.13 -24.68 -10.09
C GLN A 4 18.10 -23.75 -10.75
N ALA A 5 16.82 -24.03 -10.54
CA ALA A 5 15.77 -23.07 -10.86
C ALA A 5 16.08 -21.79 -10.07
N PRO A 6 16.33 -20.64 -10.72
CA PRO A 6 16.68 -19.42 -10.01
C PRO A 6 15.53 -19.10 -9.03
N ASN A 7 15.91 -18.75 -7.81
CA ASN A 7 15.05 -18.48 -6.66
C ASN A 7 14.08 -17.30 -6.91
N ARG A 8 13.10 -17.49 -7.80
CA ARG A 8 12.14 -16.46 -8.25
C ARG A 8 11.20 -16.00 -7.14
N THR A 9 10.94 -16.85 -6.15
CA THR A 9 10.07 -16.55 -5.01
C THR A 9 10.71 -15.55 -4.05
N GLY A 10 12.01 -15.68 -3.77
CA GLY A 10 12.74 -14.76 -2.89
C GLY A 10 12.77 -13.33 -3.42
N HIS A 11 13.00 -13.15 -4.73
CA HIS A 11 13.06 -11.82 -5.35
C HIS A 11 11.68 -11.13 -5.40
N GLY A 12 10.61 -11.90 -5.65
CA GLY A 12 9.24 -11.35 -5.62
C GLY A 12 8.79 -10.90 -4.23
N LEU A 13 9.14 -11.64 -3.18
CA LEU A 13 8.87 -11.24 -1.79
C LEU A 13 9.69 -10.00 -1.40
N GLN A 14 10.96 -9.94 -1.79
CA GLN A 14 11.79 -8.76 -1.56
C GLN A 14 11.18 -7.52 -2.22
N ALA A 15 10.72 -7.64 -3.47
CA ALA A 15 10.06 -6.55 -4.18
C ALA A 15 8.78 -6.08 -3.47
N ALA A 16 7.95 -7.03 -3.00
CA ALA A 16 6.75 -6.75 -2.22
C ALA A 16 7.05 -6.00 -0.92
N LEU A 17 8.09 -6.42 -0.18
CA LEU A 17 8.46 -5.80 1.08
C LEU A 17 9.09 -4.41 0.87
N ALA A 18 10.02 -4.29 -0.08
CA ALA A 18 10.68 -3.03 -0.40
C ALA A 18 9.68 -1.94 -0.80
N TYR A 19 8.65 -2.31 -1.58
CA TYR A 19 7.62 -1.37 -1.99
C TYR A 19 6.51 -1.18 -0.94
N GLY A 20 6.09 -2.26 -0.29
CA GLY A 20 4.94 -2.26 0.61
C GLY A 20 5.22 -1.72 2.01
N LEU A 21 6.42 -1.89 2.56
CA LEU A 21 6.73 -1.45 3.93
C LEU A 21 6.62 0.07 4.12
N PRO A 22 7.13 0.93 3.22
CA PRO A 22 7.04 2.37 3.41
C PRO A 22 5.60 2.88 3.33
N LEU A 23 4.79 2.32 2.41
CA LEU A 23 3.36 2.62 2.32
C LEU A 23 2.58 2.15 3.55
N SER A 24 2.93 0.98 4.08
CA SER A 24 2.37 0.46 5.33
C SER A 24 2.74 1.32 6.55
N ALA A 25 3.97 1.82 6.59
CA ALA A 25 4.41 2.74 7.64
C ALA A 25 3.68 4.09 7.54
N ALA A 26 3.53 4.62 6.31
CA ALA A 26 2.73 5.81 6.06
C ALA A 26 1.28 5.60 6.50
N TYR A 27 0.68 4.45 6.20
CA TYR A 27 -0.68 4.10 6.61
C TYR A 27 -0.87 4.15 8.13
N ILE A 28 0.05 3.58 8.89
CA ILE A 28 -0.02 3.63 10.36
C ILE A 28 0.04 5.09 10.84
N ALA A 29 0.97 5.88 10.30
CA ALA A 29 1.13 7.28 10.70
C ALA A 29 -0.09 8.15 10.33
N THR A 30 -0.60 8.01 9.10
CA THR A 30 -1.78 8.74 8.63
C THR A 30 -3.04 8.25 9.31
N GLY A 31 -3.18 6.94 9.54
CA GLY A 31 -4.32 6.33 10.21
C GLY A 31 -4.48 6.83 11.65
N ILE A 32 -3.38 6.93 12.41
CA ILE A 32 -3.38 7.54 13.75
C ILE A 32 -3.81 9.01 13.67
N THR A 33 -3.18 9.78 12.78
CA THR A 33 -3.48 11.22 12.62
C THR A 33 -4.95 11.44 12.23
N ARG A 34 -5.47 10.59 11.34
CA ARG A 34 -6.83 10.62 10.85
C ARG A 34 -7.84 10.31 11.97
N THR A 35 -7.65 9.19 12.64
CA THR A 35 -8.57 8.71 13.68
C THR A 35 -8.58 9.59 14.92
N LEU A 36 -7.41 10.10 15.35
CA LEU A 36 -7.30 10.91 16.56
C LEU A 36 -7.67 12.38 16.33
N TRP A 37 -7.58 12.88 15.10
CA TRP A 37 -7.70 14.31 14.86
C TRP A 37 -8.63 14.67 13.69
N LEU A 38 -8.34 14.25 12.46
CA LEU A 38 -9.10 14.73 11.29
C LEU A 38 -10.56 14.27 11.30
N ASP A 39 -10.83 13.01 11.60
CA ASP A 39 -12.19 12.48 11.52
C ASP A 39 -13.10 13.17 12.54
N ALA A 40 -12.56 13.57 13.69
CA ALA A 40 -13.29 14.30 14.73
C ALA A 40 -13.54 15.78 14.37
N HIS A 41 -12.65 16.44 13.62
CA HIS A 41 -12.72 17.88 13.36
C HIS A 41 -13.27 18.25 11.97
N ALA A 42 -12.98 17.42 10.96
CA ALA A 42 -13.30 17.67 9.56
C ALA A 42 -14.15 16.56 8.92
N GLY A 43 -14.37 15.46 9.66
CA GLY A 43 -15.11 14.29 9.19
C GLY A 43 -14.26 13.30 8.39
N PRO A 44 -14.83 12.14 8.02
CA PRO A 44 -14.10 11.00 7.47
C PRO A 44 -13.61 11.20 6.03
N LEU A 45 -14.25 12.09 5.27
CA LEU A 45 -13.92 12.31 3.86
C LEU A 45 -12.60 13.10 3.67
N PRO A 46 -12.37 14.25 4.34
CA PRO A 46 -11.07 14.92 4.31
C PRO A 46 -9.93 14.04 4.81
N GLY A 47 -10.16 13.21 5.83
CA GLY A 47 -9.19 12.22 6.32
C GLY A 47 -8.77 11.23 5.23
N ALA A 48 -9.73 10.66 4.50
CA ALA A 48 -9.45 9.74 3.40
C ALA A 48 -8.72 10.42 2.23
N LEU A 49 -9.06 11.66 1.89
CA LEU A 49 -8.39 12.42 0.84
C LEU A 49 -6.93 12.74 1.20
N MET A 50 -6.68 13.16 2.44
CA MET A 50 -5.33 13.39 2.94
C MET A 50 -4.50 12.12 2.86
N GLU A 51 -5.03 11.00 3.34
CA GLU A 51 -4.34 9.70 3.32
C GLU A 51 -4.04 9.21 1.90
N ALA A 52 -5.02 9.32 0.99
CA ALA A 52 -4.82 9.05 -0.43
C ALA A 52 -3.74 9.95 -1.05
N ALA A 53 -3.73 11.25 -0.72
CA ALA A 53 -2.72 12.18 -1.19
C ALA A 53 -1.33 11.84 -0.68
N VAL A 54 -1.19 11.43 0.59
CA VAL A 54 0.08 10.98 1.17
C VAL A 54 0.60 9.72 0.46
N PHE A 55 -0.26 8.73 0.20
CA PHE A 55 0.15 7.53 -0.55
C PHE A 55 0.61 7.87 -1.95
N LEU A 56 -0.16 8.67 -2.69
CA LEU A 56 0.22 9.09 -4.04
C LEU A 56 1.54 9.87 -4.03
N ALA A 57 1.69 10.83 -3.11
CA ALA A 57 2.92 11.60 -2.98
C ALA A 57 4.13 10.71 -2.66
N LEU A 58 3.97 9.73 -1.77
CA LEU A 58 5.04 8.78 -1.44
C LEU A 58 5.39 7.90 -2.63
N CYS A 59 4.39 7.34 -3.33
CA CYS A 59 4.58 6.54 -4.54
C CYS A 59 5.30 7.34 -5.64
N LEU A 60 4.94 8.61 -5.84
CA LEU A 60 5.59 9.50 -6.80
C LEU A 60 7.01 9.89 -6.36
N ALA A 61 7.24 10.12 -5.06
CA ALA A 61 8.57 10.40 -4.54
C ALA A 61 9.51 9.18 -4.69
N MET A 62 9.01 7.97 -4.46
CA MET A 62 9.73 6.72 -4.76
C MET A 62 10.08 6.63 -6.24
N LEU A 63 9.14 7.00 -7.12
CA LEU A 63 9.36 7.02 -8.57
C LEU A 63 10.44 8.02 -8.97
N ALA A 64 10.40 9.23 -8.42
CA ALA A 64 11.31 10.33 -8.75
C ALA A 64 12.71 10.18 -8.13
N SER A 65 12.84 9.55 -6.95
CA SER A 65 14.11 9.43 -6.22
C SER A 65 15.09 8.41 -6.80
N GLY A 66 14.72 7.70 -7.87
CA GLY A 66 15.51 6.59 -8.37
C GLY A 66 15.58 5.42 -7.37
N TRP A 67 14.72 5.41 -6.35
CA TRP A 67 14.53 4.30 -5.41
C TRP A 67 13.79 3.14 -6.09
N GLN A 68 14.36 2.72 -7.22
CA GLN A 68 13.93 1.61 -8.01
C GLN A 68 14.80 0.43 -7.59
N ASP A 69 14.51 -0.16 -6.44
CA ASP A 69 15.17 -1.41 -6.05
C ASP A 69 15.12 -2.35 -7.27
N ARG A 70 16.27 -2.94 -7.61
CA ARG A 70 16.38 -3.88 -8.73
C ARG A 70 15.33 -4.98 -8.64
N ALA A 71 14.96 -5.39 -7.42
CA ALA A 71 13.88 -6.35 -7.20
C ALA A 71 12.50 -5.84 -7.64
N ILE A 72 12.17 -4.57 -7.38
CA ILE A 72 10.89 -3.96 -7.77
C ILE A 72 10.79 -3.87 -9.30
N ARG A 73 11.86 -3.44 -9.98
CA ARG A 73 11.92 -3.38 -11.44
C ARG A 73 11.80 -4.74 -12.11
N GLN A 74 12.44 -5.77 -11.53
CA GLN A 74 12.39 -7.13 -12.08
C GLN A 74 11.05 -7.82 -11.82
N HIS A 75 10.33 -7.42 -10.77
CA HIS A 75 9.08 -8.04 -10.34
C HIS A 75 7.99 -7.00 -9.98
N PRO A 76 7.57 -6.14 -10.92
CA PRO A 76 6.67 -5.02 -10.62
C PRO A 76 5.28 -5.48 -10.20
N ILE A 77 4.77 -6.56 -10.81
CA ILE A 77 3.48 -7.16 -10.45
C ILE A 77 3.53 -7.70 -9.02
N SER A 78 4.63 -8.37 -8.64
CA SER A 78 4.82 -8.87 -7.27
C SER A 78 4.94 -7.73 -6.26
N ALA A 79 5.63 -6.64 -6.62
CA ALA A 79 5.73 -5.44 -5.79
C ALA A 79 4.35 -4.84 -5.51
N GLY A 80 3.57 -4.60 -6.57
CA GLY A 80 2.22 -4.02 -6.47
C GLY A 80 1.24 -4.91 -5.72
N THR A 81 1.13 -6.18 -6.13
CA THR A 81 0.21 -7.15 -5.51
C THR A 81 0.60 -7.42 -4.07
N GLY A 82 1.90 -7.60 -3.80
CA GLY A 82 2.42 -7.84 -2.47
C GLY A 82 2.22 -6.65 -1.53
N MET A 83 2.37 -5.41 -2.04
CA MET A 83 2.03 -4.20 -1.31
C MET A 83 0.54 -4.16 -0.95
N LEU A 84 -0.36 -4.44 -1.88
CA LEU A 84 -1.81 -4.48 -1.58
C LEU A 84 -2.14 -5.53 -0.53
N ILE A 85 -1.60 -6.74 -0.66
CA ILE A 85 -1.81 -7.81 0.33
C ILE A 85 -1.28 -7.38 1.69
N LEU A 86 -0.07 -6.84 1.76
CA LEU A 86 0.53 -6.38 3.01
C LEU A 86 -0.31 -5.28 3.66
N PHE A 87 -0.78 -4.32 2.87
CA PHE A 87 -1.65 -3.25 3.34
C PHE A 87 -2.97 -3.82 3.90
N LEU A 88 -3.66 -4.67 3.13
CA LEU A 88 -4.95 -5.24 3.53
C LEU A 88 -4.82 -6.12 4.77
N LEU A 89 -3.74 -6.90 4.88
CA LEU A 89 -3.45 -7.71 6.06
C LEU A 89 -3.18 -6.83 7.28
N LEU A 90 -2.37 -5.79 7.13
CA LEU A 90 -2.07 -4.86 8.21
C LEU A 90 -3.34 -4.15 8.68
N ASP A 91 -4.11 -3.62 7.74
CA ASP A 91 -5.38 -2.93 7.99
C ASP A 91 -6.39 -3.83 8.71
N ALA A 92 -6.60 -5.05 8.20
CA ALA A 92 -7.46 -6.05 8.82
C ALA A 92 -6.96 -6.44 10.23
N SER A 93 -5.64 -6.58 10.41
CA SER A 93 -5.04 -6.94 11.70
C SER A 93 -5.21 -5.83 12.73
N ILE A 94 -5.10 -4.56 12.32
CA ILE A 94 -5.36 -3.42 13.20
C ILE A 94 -6.84 -3.39 13.56
N ALA A 95 -7.74 -3.48 12.58
CA ALA A 95 -9.17 -3.40 12.81
C ALA A 95 -9.68 -4.54 13.72
N ALA A 96 -9.32 -5.78 13.43
CA ALA A 96 -9.79 -6.93 14.20
C ALA A 96 -9.01 -7.13 15.50
N GLY A 97 -7.68 -7.00 15.47
CA GLY A 97 -6.80 -7.29 16.60
C GLY A 97 -6.71 -6.17 17.62
N LEU A 98 -6.53 -4.93 17.16
CA LEU A 98 -6.39 -3.76 18.05
C LEU A 98 -7.73 -3.11 18.37
N CYS A 99 -8.62 -3.01 17.39
CA CYS A 99 -9.90 -2.30 17.57
C CYS A 99 -11.10 -3.21 17.85
N GLY A 100 -10.93 -4.54 17.76
CA GLY A 100 -12.02 -5.51 18.00
C GLY A 100 -13.17 -5.42 16.98
N VAL A 101 -12.96 -4.81 15.82
CA VAL A 101 -13.97 -4.63 14.79
C VAL A 101 -14.10 -5.93 13.98
N PRO A 102 -15.32 -6.49 13.82
CA PRO A 102 -15.52 -7.66 12.97
C PRO A 102 -15.08 -7.38 11.53
N LEU A 103 -14.28 -8.28 10.93
CA LEU A 103 -13.74 -8.08 9.58
C LEU A 103 -14.82 -7.79 8.53
N ALA A 104 -15.98 -8.44 8.60
CA ALA A 104 -17.08 -8.18 7.67
C ALA A 104 -17.57 -6.72 7.73
N ARG A 105 -17.64 -6.14 8.94
CA ARG A 105 -17.99 -4.73 9.14
C ARG A 105 -16.85 -3.80 8.74
N HIS A 106 -15.61 -4.21 8.98
CA HIS A 106 -14.46 -3.43 8.54
C HIS A 106 -14.43 -3.31 7.01
N PHE A 107 -14.61 -4.42 6.30
CA PHE A 107 -14.59 -4.42 4.83
C PHE A 107 -15.82 -3.76 4.20
N SER A 108 -16.96 -3.66 4.90
CA SER A 108 -18.11 -2.90 4.37
C SER A 108 -17.83 -1.42 4.20
N ARG A 109 -16.83 -0.85 4.90
CA ARG A 109 -16.40 0.55 4.73
C ARG A 109 -15.93 0.85 3.30
N PHE A 110 -15.48 -0.16 2.55
CA PHE A 110 -15.09 0.00 1.15
C PHE A 110 -16.27 0.18 0.19
N THR A 111 -17.52 0.05 0.67
CA THR A 111 -18.71 0.44 -0.08
C THR A 111 -19.04 1.93 0.09
N GLU A 112 -18.40 2.62 1.03
CA GLU A 112 -18.60 4.03 1.29
C GLU A 112 -17.61 4.87 0.48
N ALA A 113 -18.00 6.11 0.14
CA ALA A 113 -17.22 6.99 -0.72
C ALA A 113 -15.77 7.20 -0.22
N HIS A 114 -15.58 7.37 1.09
CA HIS A 114 -14.25 7.58 1.68
C HIS A 114 -13.39 6.31 1.62
N GLY A 115 -13.99 5.13 1.79
CA GLY A 115 -13.28 3.85 1.63
C GLY A 115 -12.88 3.61 0.18
N LEU A 116 -13.76 3.94 -0.77
CA LEU A 116 -13.48 3.85 -2.21
C LEU A 116 -12.32 4.75 -2.63
N ILE A 117 -12.25 5.98 -2.13
CA ILE A 117 -11.14 6.91 -2.43
C ILE A 117 -9.80 6.30 -2.02
N GLN A 118 -9.71 5.81 -0.79
CA GLN A 118 -8.49 5.21 -0.25
C GLN A 118 -8.10 3.95 -1.03
N PHE A 119 -9.08 3.08 -1.31
CA PHE A 119 -8.84 1.86 -2.08
C PHE A 119 -8.39 2.15 -3.51
N THR A 120 -8.98 3.16 -4.16
CA THR A 120 -8.60 3.58 -5.51
C THR A 120 -7.16 4.10 -5.54
N ALA A 121 -6.77 4.92 -4.55
CA ALA A 121 -5.40 5.40 -4.42
C ALA A 121 -4.39 4.24 -4.23
N LEU A 122 -4.75 3.23 -3.43
CA LEU A 122 -3.93 2.04 -3.23
C LEU A 122 -3.81 1.20 -4.51
N ILE A 123 -4.89 1.02 -5.26
CA ILE A 123 -4.84 0.36 -6.58
C ILE A 123 -3.90 1.12 -7.51
N PHE A 124 -4.01 2.44 -7.56
CA PHE A 124 -3.13 3.26 -8.38
C PHE A 124 -1.66 3.08 -8.00
N CYS A 125 -1.34 3.16 -6.71
CA CYS A 125 0.01 2.85 -6.21
C CYS A 125 0.43 1.42 -6.55
N ALA A 126 -0.47 0.43 -6.50
CA ALA A 126 -0.14 -0.96 -6.83
C ALA A 126 0.19 -1.16 -8.30
N LEU A 127 -0.38 -0.35 -9.19
CA LEU A 127 -0.09 -0.40 -10.61
C LEU A 127 1.18 0.39 -10.97
N LEU A 128 1.54 1.39 -10.17
CA LEU A 128 2.66 2.28 -10.44
C LEU A 128 3.99 1.55 -10.74
N PRO A 129 4.35 0.45 -10.05
CA PRO A 129 5.56 -0.29 -10.38
C PRO A 129 5.64 -0.83 -11.79
N SER A 130 4.49 -1.09 -12.42
CA SER A 130 4.45 -1.59 -13.80
C SER A 130 4.90 -0.54 -14.81
N PHE A 131 4.92 0.74 -14.43
CA PHE A 131 5.36 1.87 -15.26
C PHE A 131 6.81 2.27 -14.95
N TRP A 132 7.50 1.61 -14.03
CA TRP A 132 8.96 1.71 -13.88
C TRP A 132 9.63 1.00 -15.06
N HIS A 133 9.60 1.62 -16.23
CA HIS A 133 10.42 1.22 -17.36
C HIS A 133 11.72 2.01 -17.32
N ASP A 134 12.85 1.29 -17.40
CA ASP A 134 14.13 1.90 -17.71
C ASP A 134 14.03 2.50 -19.12
N GLU A 135 14.07 3.82 -19.25
CA GLU A 135 14.69 4.42 -20.43
C GLU A 135 16.19 4.06 -20.33
N MET A 136 16.57 2.97 -21.01
CA MET A 136 17.98 2.66 -21.28
C MET A 136 18.55 3.64 -22.31
#